data_AF-U6BRX8-F1
#
_entry.id   AF-U6BRX8-F1
#
_cell.length_a   1.000
_cell.length_b   1.000
_cell.length_c   1.000
_cell.angle_alpha   90.00
_cell.angle_beta   90.00
_cell.angle_gamma   90.00
#
_symmetry.space_group_name_H-M   'P 1'
#
loop_
_entity.id
_entity.type
_entity.pdbx_description
1 polymer ?
#
loop_
_entity_poly.entity_id
_entity_poly.type
_entity_poly.pdbx_seq_one_letter_code
_entity_poly.pdbx_strand_id
1 'polypeptide(L)'
;NSMPKLGHIAIMQADIVAEAIKKEITGTGDIPQFSPEIFCIMNRGNSGATAILSDVLFGGKRDIAYSGRMASAFKWGFDSYYFYTHGHMPPDAGERFVEKLINLLRTNE
;
A
#
# COMPACT_ATOMS: atom_id res chain seq x y z
N ASN A 1 -5.61 12.02 16.66
CA ASN A 1 -5.46 11.48 15.30
C ASN A 1 -5.99 10.07 15.23
N SER A 2 -6.89 9.79 14.30
CA SER A 2 -7.44 8.46 14.04
C SER A 2 -6.66 7.78 12.91
N MET A 3 -6.20 6.54 13.13
CA MET A 3 -5.53 5.72 12.11
C MET A 3 -6.59 4.93 11.33
N PRO A 4 -6.64 5.03 9.99
CA PRO A 4 -7.52 4.17 9.18
C PRO A 4 -7.04 2.72 9.25
N LYS A 5 -7.98 1.79 9.38
CA LYS A 5 -7.69 0.34 9.44
C LYS A 5 -7.54 -0.22 8.04
N LEU A 6 -6.36 0.02 7.43
CA LEU A 6 -6.02 -0.46 6.10
C LEU A 6 -5.14 -1.71 6.19
N GLY A 7 -5.33 -2.64 5.25
CA GLY A 7 -4.65 -3.94 5.26
C GLY A 7 -3.12 -3.80 5.18
N HIS A 8 -2.61 -2.87 4.39
CA HIS A 8 -1.17 -2.65 4.25
C HIS A 8 -0.52 -2.09 5.52
N ILE A 9 -1.22 -1.18 6.22
CA ILE A 9 -0.79 -0.68 7.54
C ILE A 9 -0.77 -1.82 8.56
N ALA A 10 -1.76 -2.72 8.54
CA ALA A 10 -1.80 -3.85 9.45
C ALA A 10 -0.62 -4.81 9.23
N ILE A 11 -0.21 -5.02 7.98
CA ILE A 11 0.98 -5.83 7.65
C ILE A 11 2.26 -5.15 8.14
N MET A 12 2.45 -3.85 7.89
CA MET A 12 3.59 -3.10 8.45
C MET A 12 3.67 -3.23 9.98
N GLN A 13 2.51 -3.13 10.66
CA GLN A 13 2.46 -3.31 12.11
C GLN A 13 2.80 -4.75 12.53
N ALA A 14 2.36 -5.75 11.77
CA ALA A 14 2.70 -7.14 12.02
C ALA A 14 4.21 -7.40 11.86
N ASP A 15 4.84 -6.83 10.83
CA ASP A 15 6.28 -6.96 10.58
C ASP A 15 7.11 -6.33 11.71
N ILE A 16 6.73 -5.14 12.17
CA ILE A 16 7.35 -4.48 13.33
C ILE A 16 7.26 -5.35 14.57
N VAL A 17 6.08 -5.92 14.85
CA VAL A 17 5.86 -6.78 16.02
C VAL A 17 6.66 -8.07 15.89
N ALA A 18 6.71 -8.68 14.72
CA ALA A 18 7.47 -9.90 14.47
C ALA A 18 8.98 -9.69 14.69
N GLU A 19 9.56 -8.60 14.16
CA GLU A 19 10.98 -8.28 14.39
C GLU A 19 11.27 -7.86 15.83
N ALA A 20 10.33 -7.20 16.51
CA ALA A 20 10.47 -6.90 17.94
C ALA A 20 10.53 -8.17 18.80
N ILE A 21 9.62 -9.13 18.57
CA ILE A 21 9.60 -10.43 19.26
C ILE A 21 10.88 -11.21 18.97
N LYS A 22 11.31 -11.25 17.71
CA LYS A 22 12.55 -11.92 17.30
C LYS A 22 13.75 -11.30 18.02
N LYS A 23 13.87 -9.97 18.05
CA LYS A 23 14.94 -9.26 18.76
C LYS A 23 14.94 -9.55 20.26
N GLU A 24 13.77 -9.67 20.87
CA GLU A 24 13.63 -10.03 22.28
C GLU A 24 14.13 -11.48 22.55
N ILE A 25 13.81 -12.42 21.68
CA ILE A 25 14.17 -13.84 21.83
C ILE A 25 15.64 -14.11 21.51
N THR A 26 16.15 -13.54 20.40
CA THR A 26 17.47 -13.90 19.85
C THR A 26 18.54 -12.85 20.10
N GLY A 27 18.18 -11.70 20.67
CA GLY A 27 19.07 -10.53 20.80
C GLY A 27 19.46 -9.90 19.45
N THR A 28 18.88 -10.38 18.33
CA THR A 28 19.21 -9.96 16.97
C THR A 28 17.94 -9.68 16.18
N GLY A 29 17.92 -8.58 15.43
CA GLY A 29 16.74 -8.15 14.69
C GLY A 29 16.75 -6.64 14.50
N ASP A 30 16.32 -6.21 13.32
CA ASP A 30 16.18 -4.80 12.99
C ASP A 30 14.70 -4.46 12.90
N ILE A 31 14.26 -3.50 13.71
CA ILE A 31 12.84 -3.16 13.78
C ILE A 31 12.61 -2.12 12.68
N PRO A 32 11.80 -2.44 11.65
CA PRO A 32 11.58 -1.51 10.54
C PRO A 32 10.93 -0.22 11.04
N GLN A 33 11.29 0.90 10.41
CA GLN A 33 10.68 2.19 10.71
C GLN A 33 9.21 2.19 10.29
N PHE A 34 8.32 2.56 11.20
CA PHE A 34 6.91 2.73 10.87
C PHE A 34 6.70 4.00 10.05
N SER A 35 6.43 3.82 8.75
CA SER A 35 6.15 4.90 7.80
C SER A 35 4.79 4.70 7.14
N PRO A 36 3.68 4.96 7.86
CA PRO A 36 2.35 4.71 7.35
C PRO A 36 1.99 5.67 6.21
N GLU A 37 1.25 5.16 5.25
CA GLU A 37 0.61 5.91 4.17
C GLU A 37 -0.83 5.40 3.98
N ILE A 38 -1.69 6.21 3.39
CA ILE A 38 -3.01 5.81 2.94
C ILE A 38 -2.86 5.28 1.52
N PHE A 39 -2.79 3.96 1.39
CA PHE A 39 -2.91 3.26 0.12
C PHE A 39 -4.27 2.55 0.07
N CYS A 40 -5.12 2.95 -0.87
CA CYS A 40 -6.46 2.39 -1.01
C CYS A 40 -6.88 2.39 -2.47
N ILE A 41 -7.38 1.25 -2.97
CA ILE A 41 -7.99 1.17 -4.29
C ILE A 41 -9.48 0.82 -4.11
N MET A 42 -10.34 1.77 -4.43
CA MET A 42 -11.79 1.65 -4.29
C MET A 42 -12.44 1.42 -5.66
N ASN A 43 -13.12 0.29 -5.81
CA ASN A 43 -13.92 0.03 -7.02
C ASN A 43 -15.18 0.91 -7.02
N ARG A 44 -15.43 1.62 -8.13
CA ARG A 44 -16.61 2.49 -8.35
C ARG A 44 -17.62 1.88 -9.33
N GLY A 45 -17.52 0.58 -9.63
CA GLY A 45 -18.39 -0.11 -10.57
C GLY A 45 -18.13 0.30 -12.02
N ASN A 46 -19.19 0.68 -12.74
CA ASN A 46 -19.14 1.01 -14.18
C ASN A 46 -18.20 2.19 -14.52
N SER A 47 -17.87 3.01 -13.52
CA SER A 47 -17.03 4.21 -13.67
C SER A 47 -15.53 3.93 -13.53
N GLY A 48 -15.14 2.67 -13.27
CA GLY A 48 -13.75 2.29 -13.01
C GLY A 48 -13.46 2.17 -11.51
N ALA A 49 -12.23 2.48 -11.10
CA ALA A 49 -11.82 2.52 -9.71
C ALA A 49 -11.10 3.83 -9.39
N THR A 50 -10.93 4.11 -8.11
CA THR A 50 -10.13 5.21 -7.60
C THR A 50 -9.00 4.66 -6.75
N ALA A 51 -7.76 4.95 -7.12
CA ALA A 51 -6.57 4.66 -6.33
C ALA A 51 -6.16 5.93 -5.57
N ILE A 52 -5.94 5.79 -4.28
CA ILE A 52 -5.50 6.85 -3.37
C ILE A 52 -4.16 6.42 -2.79
N LEU A 53 -3.19 7.32 -2.85
CA LEU A 53 -1.87 7.19 -2.25
C LEU A 53 -1.53 8.51 -1.55
N SER A 54 -1.59 8.53 -0.22
CA SER A 54 -1.46 9.78 0.55
C SER A 54 -0.77 9.59 1.89
N ASP A 55 0.25 10.38 2.21
CA ASP A 55 0.91 10.41 3.52
C ASP A 55 0.64 11.70 4.31
N VAL A 56 -0.24 12.56 3.80
CA VAL A 56 -0.57 13.85 4.43
C VAL A 56 -1.14 13.68 5.84
N LEU A 57 -1.94 12.63 6.08
CA LEU A 57 -2.48 12.33 7.41
C LEU A 57 -1.37 12.09 8.46
N PHE A 58 -0.19 11.67 8.00
CA PHE A 58 0.96 11.32 8.84
C PHE A 58 2.06 12.40 8.81
N GLY A 59 1.77 13.58 8.24
CA GLY A 59 2.71 14.71 8.17
C GLY A 59 3.60 14.73 6.92
N GLY A 60 3.34 13.86 5.95
CA GLY A 60 4.00 13.88 4.65
C GLY A 60 3.44 14.95 3.70
N LYS A 61 3.83 14.88 2.43
CA LYS A 61 3.48 15.86 1.37
C LYS A 61 2.81 15.23 0.15
N ARG A 62 2.75 13.91 0.07
CA ARG A 62 2.21 13.16 -1.07
C ARG A 62 0.72 12.99 -0.86
N ASP A 63 -0.06 13.46 -1.83
CA ASP A 63 -1.51 13.28 -1.87
C ASP A 63 -1.93 13.06 -3.32
N ILE A 64 -2.13 11.80 -3.69
CA ILE A 64 -2.43 11.40 -5.06
C ILE A 64 -3.75 10.64 -5.06
N ALA A 65 -4.68 11.09 -5.88
CA ALA A 65 -5.93 10.41 -6.17
C ALA A 65 -6.07 10.26 -7.69
N TYR A 66 -6.09 9.02 -8.18
CA TYR A 66 -6.29 8.70 -9.58
C TYR A 66 -7.58 7.93 -9.76
N SER A 67 -8.45 8.40 -10.66
CA SER A 67 -9.72 7.75 -10.97
C SER A 67 -9.77 7.38 -12.45
N GLY A 68 -10.06 6.11 -12.75
CA GLY A 68 -10.18 5.67 -14.14
C GLY A 68 -10.28 4.15 -14.29
N ARG A 69 -10.41 3.71 -15.55
CA ARG A 69 -10.45 2.28 -15.90
C ARG A 69 -9.13 1.57 -15.60
N MET A 70 -8.00 2.26 -15.73
CA MET A 70 -6.69 1.72 -15.40
C MET A 70 -6.56 1.41 -13.90
N ALA A 71 -7.19 2.20 -13.03
CA ALA A 71 -7.25 1.88 -11.60
C ALA A 71 -8.01 0.59 -11.32
N SER A 72 -9.03 0.24 -12.12
CA SER A 72 -9.73 -1.04 -12.00
C SER A 72 -8.85 -2.22 -12.36
N ALA A 73 -8.01 -2.09 -13.39
CA ALA A 73 -7.02 -3.10 -13.74
C ALA A 73 -6.00 -3.28 -12.61
N PHE A 74 -5.57 -2.19 -11.95
CA PHE A 74 -4.71 -2.27 -10.77
C PHE A 74 -5.37 -2.96 -9.59
N LYS A 75 -6.63 -2.62 -9.28
CA LYS A 75 -7.41 -3.32 -8.24
C LYS A 75 -7.41 -4.82 -8.50
N TRP A 76 -7.71 -5.23 -9.73
CA TRP A 76 -7.75 -6.63 -10.14
C TRP A 76 -6.38 -7.33 -10.03
N GLY A 77 -5.31 -6.66 -10.46
CA GLY A 77 -3.95 -7.18 -10.34
C GLY A 77 -3.53 -7.34 -8.88
N PHE A 78 -3.85 -6.37 -8.03
CA PHE A 78 -3.57 -6.43 -6.60
C PHE A 78 -4.36 -7.55 -5.92
N ASP A 79 -5.65 -7.68 -6.20
CA ASP A 79 -6.50 -8.74 -5.67
C ASP A 79 -6.01 -10.13 -6.12
N SER A 80 -5.59 -10.27 -7.38
CA SER A 80 -5.04 -11.53 -7.91
C SER A 80 -3.72 -11.90 -7.25
N TYR A 81 -2.83 -10.92 -7.04
CA TYR A 81 -1.56 -11.14 -6.34
C TYR A 81 -1.81 -11.58 -4.89
N TYR A 82 -2.65 -10.83 -4.17
CA TYR A 82 -3.00 -11.12 -2.79
C TYR A 82 -3.64 -12.50 -2.62
N PHE A 83 -4.48 -12.92 -3.57
CA PHE A 83 -5.07 -14.26 -3.59
C PHE A 83 -4.01 -15.34 -3.81
N TYR A 84 -3.08 -15.15 -4.76
CA TYR A 84 -2.04 -16.13 -5.07
C TYR A 84 -1.01 -16.27 -3.95
N THR A 85 -0.61 -15.15 -3.34
CA THR A 85 0.37 -15.12 -2.24
C THR A 85 -0.25 -15.39 -0.87
N HIS A 86 -1.53 -15.79 -0.81
CA HIS A 86 -2.24 -16.10 0.44
C HIS A 86 -2.19 -14.94 1.46
N GLY A 87 -2.24 -13.71 0.97
CA GLY A 87 -2.29 -12.50 1.80
C GLY A 87 -0.96 -11.81 2.06
N HIS A 88 0.15 -12.26 1.47
CA HIS A 88 1.35 -11.44 1.45
C HIS A 88 1.15 -10.25 0.53
N MET A 89 1.44 -9.05 1.05
CA MET A 89 1.46 -7.86 0.21
C MET A 89 2.54 -7.95 -0.86
N PRO A 90 2.36 -7.29 -2.02
CA PRO A 90 3.44 -7.11 -2.95
C PRO A 90 4.63 -6.46 -2.22
N PRO A 91 5.86 -6.97 -2.39
CA PRO A 91 7.05 -6.37 -1.77
C PRO A 91 7.17 -4.89 -2.16
N ASP A 92 8.01 -4.06 -1.51
CA ASP A 92 8.23 -2.62 -1.81
C ASP A 92 8.34 -2.28 -3.31
N ALA A 93 8.78 -3.24 -4.12
CA ALA A 93 8.78 -3.16 -5.58
C ALA A 93 7.38 -2.92 -6.19
N GLY A 94 6.31 -3.45 -5.60
CA GLY A 94 4.91 -3.28 -6.00
C GLY A 94 4.35 -1.90 -5.70
N GLU A 95 4.64 -1.31 -4.53
CA GLU A 95 4.33 0.10 -4.26
C GLU A 95 5.06 1.02 -5.23
N ARG A 96 6.37 0.81 -5.44
CA ARG A 96 7.15 1.56 -6.45
C ARG A 96 6.67 1.33 -7.87
N PHE A 97 6.13 0.15 -8.18
CA PHE A 97 5.56 -0.17 -9.50
C PHE A 97 4.23 0.56 -9.71
N VAL A 98 3.37 0.58 -8.70
CA VAL A 98 2.12 1.35 -8.71
C VAL A 98 2.42 2.86 -8.78
N GLU A 99 3.38 3.37 -8.01
CA GLU A 99 3.85 4.76 -8.13
C GLU A 99 4.42 5.08 -9.51
N LYS A 100 5.29 4.21 -10.05
CA LYS A 100 5.83 4.38 -11.40
C LYS A 100 4.73 4.37 -12.44
N LEU A 101 3.74 3.49 -12.32
CA LEU A 101 2.64 3.41 -13.27
C LEU A 101 1.67 4.59 -13.14
N ILE A 102 1.37 5.04 -11.93
CA ILE A 102 0.57 6.25 -11.72
C ILE A 102 1.29 7.46 -12.33
N ASN A 103 2.61 7.58 -12.13
CA ASN A 103 3.41 8.65 -12.75
C ASN A 103 3.48 8.51 -14.28
N LEU A 104 3.62 7.29 -14.82
CA LEU A 104 3.63 7.01 -16.25
C LEU A 104 2.28 7.34 -16.90
N LEU A 105 1.17 7.04 -16.22
CA LEU A 105 -0.18 7.34 -16.68
C LEU A 105 -0.47 8.84 -16.63
N ARG A 106 0.07 9.56 -15.64
CA ARG A 106 -0.02 11.03 -15.55
C ARG A 106 0.79 11.76 -16.62
N THR A 107 1.72 11.08 -17.30
CA THR A 107 2.56 11.66 -18.36
C THR A 107 1.95 11.46 -19.76
N ASN A 108 0.91 10.62 -19.88
CA ASN A 108 0.21 10.33 -21.13
C ASN A 108 -1.17 11.00 -21.25
N GLU A 109 -1.48 11.92 -20.33
CA GLU A 109 -2.57 12.91 -20.44
C GLU A 109 -1.95 14.30 -20.71
#